data_AF-A0A382QMA0-F1
#
_entry.id   AF-A0A382QMA0-F1
#
_cell.length_a   1.000
_cell.length_b   1.000
_cell.length_c   1.000
_cell.angle_alpha   90.00
_cell.angle_beta   90.00
_cell.angle_gamma   90.00
#
_symmetry.space_group_name_H-M   'P 1'
#
loop_
_entity.id
_entity.type
_entity.pdbx_description
1 polymer ?
#
loop_
_entity_poly.entity_id
_entity_poly.type
_entity_poly.pdbx_seq_one_letter_code
_entity_poly.pdbx_strand_id
1 'polypeptide(L)'
;DGETWTAQTSGITNNLNGVTSGNGTFVAVGLSGGTILTSTDGETWTPQTSGFSGFRQVTYVNGTFVITGNSGMILTSPDGETWTQQTSGTSAFLN
;
A
#
# COMPACT_ATOMS: atom_id res chain seq x y z
N ASP A 1 -17.03 -1.89 -20.11
CA ASP A 1 -16.33 -2.33 -21.34
C ASP A 1 -14.83 -2.03 -21.30
N GLY A 2 -14.32 -1.15 -20.43
CA GLY A 2 -12.88 -1.12 -20.12
C GLY A 2 -12.02 -0.59 -21.28
N GLU A 3 -12.57 0.37 -22.03
CA GLU A 3 -12.03 0.74 -23.34
C GLU A 3 -10.94 1.82 -23.34
N THR A 4 -10.55 2.38 -22.19
CA THR A 4 -9.40 3.31 -22.14
C THR A 4 -8.59 3.12 -20.87
N TRP A 5 -7.41 2.52 -21.02
CA TRP A 5 -6.36 2.53 -20.00
C TRP A 5 -5.49 3.77 -20.20
N THR A 6 -5.55 4.70 -19.26
CA THR A 6 -4.61 5.83 -19.22
C THR A 6 -3.48 5.46 -18.27
N ALA A 7 -2.25 5.37 -18.79
CA ALA A 7 -1.09 5.16 -17.94
C ALA A 7 -0.86 6.39 -17.06
N GLN A 8 -0.88 6.20 -15.74
CA GLN A 8 -0.61 7.26 -14.77
C GLN A 8 0.81 7.10 -14.23
N THR A 9 1.49 8.24 -14.06
CA THR A 9 2.84 8.25 -13.52
C THR A 9 2.75 8.34 -12.00
N SER A 10 3.24 7.32 -11.30
CA SER A 10 3.20 7.26 -9.82
C SER A 10 4.17 8.23 -9.13
N GLY A 11 4.99 8.95 -9.89
CA GLY A 11 5.97 9.91 -9.37
C GLY A 11 7.23 9.27 -8.75
N ILE A 12 7.36 7.95 -8.82
CA ILE A 12 8.50 7.19 -8.27
C ILE A 12 9.07 6.22 -9.32
N THR A 13 10.33 5.80 -9.14
CA THR A 13 10.99 4.80 -10.00
C THR A 13 10.97 3.39 -9.43
N ASN A 14 10.51 3.22 -8.19
CA ASN A 14 10.42 1.92 -7.53
C ASN A 14 9.24 1.10 -8.06
N ASN A 15 9.42 -0.22 -8.14
CA ASN A 15 8.35 -1.14 -8.52
C ASN A 15 7.22 -1.09 -7.48
N LEU A 16 6.01 -0.85 -7.99
CA LEU A 16 4.78 -1.03 -7.23
C LEU A 16 4.35 -2.49 -7.34
N ASN A 17 4.10 -3.11 -6.20
CA ASN A 17 3.77 -4.53 -6.10
C ASN A 17 2.27 -4.77 -5.86
N GLY A 18 1.56 -3.76 -5.37
CA GLY A 18 0.12 -3.87 -5.13
C GLY A 18 -0.55 -2.51 -5.09
N VAL A 19 -1.83 -2.50 -5.44
CA VAL A 19 -2.72 -1.35 -5.32
C VAL A 19 -4.09 -1.83 -4.82
N THR A 20 -4.73 -1.06 -3.96
CA THR A 20 -6.10 -1.32 -3.49
C THR A 20 -6.85 0.01 -3.37
N SER A 21 -8.18 -0.06 -3.25
CA SER A 21 -9.03 1.09 -2.98
C SER A 21 -10.01 0.79 -1.85
N GLY A 22 -10.30 1.82 -1.06
CA GLY A 22 -11.16 1.72 0.11
C GLY A 22 -11.42 3.10 0.71
N ASN A 23 -12.60 3.31 1.29
CA ASN A 23 -12.95 4.59 1.93
C ASN A 23 -12.77 5.86 1.06
N GLY A 24 -12.84 5.75 -0.27
CA GLY A 24 -12.57 6.87 -1.18
C GLY A 24 -11.08 7.18 -1.42
N THR A 25 -10.19 6.31 -0.95
CA THR A 25 -8.74 6.43 -1.12
C THR A 25 -8.18 5.20 -1.84
N PHE A 26 -7.27 5.43 -2.79
CA PHE A 26 -6.41 4.44 -3.40
C PHE A 26 -5.09 4.38 -2.64
N VAL A 27 -4.57 3.17 -2.43
CA VAL A 27 -3.27 2.94 -1.79
C VAL A 27 -2.45 2.03 -2.69
N ALA A 28 -1.24 2.46 -3.07
CA ALA A 28 -0.27 1.66 -3.80
C ALA A 28 0.99 1.45 -2.97
N VAL A 29 1.58 0.26 -3.04
CA VAL A 29 2.76 -0.11 -2.25
C VAL A 29 3.86 -0.71 -3.10
N GLY A 30 5.11 -0.52 -2.69
CA GLY A 30 6.29 -1.05 -3.36
C GLY A 30 7.30 -1.67 -2.39
N LEU A 31 8.04 -2.67 -2.87
CA LEU A 31 9.00 -3.41 -2.06
C LEU A 31 10.21 -2.56 -1.66
N SER A 32 10.78 -1.89 -2.64
CA SER A 32 12.04 -1.16 -2.50
C SER A 32 11.80 0.20 -1.85
N GLY A 33 12.54 0.50 -0.77
CA GLY A 33 12.49 1.81 -0.11
C GLY A 33 11.25 2.07 0.74
N GLY A 34 10.33 1.11 0.86
CA GLY A 34 9.12 1.29 1.68
C GLY A 34 8.11 2.24 1.07
N THR A 35 7.95 2.20 -0.25
CA THR A 35 6.99 3.04 -0.96
C THR A 35 5.57 2.74 -0.50
N ILE A 36 4.88 3.80 -0.06
CA ILE A 36 3.42 3.87 0.03
C ILE A 36 2.99 5.14 -0.69
N LEU A 37 2.01 5.03 -1.58
CA LEU A 37 1.37 6.16 -2.25
C LEU A 37 -0.12 6.13 -1.97
N THR A 38 -0.71 7.31 -1.80
CA THR A 38 -2.15 7.52 -1.62
C THR A 38 -2.70 8.43 -2.70
N SER A 39 -3.96 8.24 -3.07
CA SER A 39 -4.66 9.09 -4.03
C SER A 39 -6.16 9.07 -3.75
N THR A 40 -6.86 10.17 -4.01
CA THR A 40 -8.33 10.24 -3.93
C THR A 40 -9.00 10.15 -5.31
N ASP A 41 -8.23 10.34 -6.39
CA ASP A 41 -8.70 10.39 -7.77
C ASP A 41 -8.12 9.27 -8.65
N GLY A 42 -7.10 8.54 -8.17
CA GLY A 42 -6.36 7.53 -8.93
C GLY A 42 -5.36 8.11 -9.93
N GLU A 43 -5.27 9.43 -10.05
CA GLU A 43 -4.44 10.14 -11.03
C GLU A 43 -3.27 10.85 -10.33
N THR A 44 -3.56 11.56 -9.24
CA THR A 44 -2.57 12.29 -8.44
C THR A 44 -2.18 11.45 -7.22
N TRP A 45 -0.90 11.10 -7.12
CA TRP A 45 -0.38 10.24 -6.07
C TRP A 45 0.52 11.02 -5.11
N THR A 46 0.22 10.91 -3.81
CA THR A 46 0.99 11.53 -2.72
C THR A 46 1.78 10.46 -1.98
N PRO A 47 3.10 10.61 -1.83
CA PRO A 47 3.92 9.67 -1.08
C PRO A 47 3.65 9.75 0.43
N GLN A 48 3.56 8.59 1.06
CA GLN A 48 3.36 8.43 2.50
C GLN A 48 4.57 7.76 3.14
N THR A 49 4.86 8.11 4.39
CA THR A 49 5.97 7.55 5.16
C THR A 49 5.43 6.69 6.29
N SER A 50 5.78 5.41 6.30
CA SER A 50 5.46 4.49 7.41
C SER A 50 6.64 4.20 8.33
N GLY A 51 7.86 4.51 7.90
CA GLY A 51 9.10 4.14 8.61
C GLY A 51 9.50 2.66 8.44
N PHE A 52 8.76 1.89 7.63
CA PHE A 52 9.02 0.48 7.34
C PHE A 52 9.25 0.25 5.84
N SER A 53 9.69 -0.95 5.46
CA SER A 53 9.94 -1.30 4.07
C SER A 53 9.65 -2.78 3.78
N GLY A 54 9.78 -3.18 2.52
CA GLY A 54 9.60 -4.58 2.12
C GLY A 54 8.14 -4.97 1.88
N PHE A 55 7.32 -4.03 1.42
CA PHE A 55 5.89 -4.26 1.17
C PHE A 55 5.66 -5.06 -0.11
N ARG A 56 4.75 -6.03 -0.04
CA ARG A 56 4.43 -6.92 -1.17
C ARG A 56 3.01 -6.75 -1.64
N GLN A 57 2.08 -6.54 -0.72
CA GLN A 57 0.67 -6.48 -1.02
C GLN A 57 -0.01 -5.47 -0.11
N VAL A 58 -1.11 -4.92 -0.62
CA VAL A 58 -2.04 -4.10 0.14
C VAL A 58 -3.47 -4.54 -0.17
N THR A 59 -4.31 -4.58 0.85
CA THR A 59 -5.75 -4.87 0.72
C THR A 59 -6.55 -3.96 1.63
N TYR A 60 -7.83 -3.76 1.31
CA TYR A 60 -8.77 -3.03 2.16
C TYR A 60 -9.88 -3.97 2.65
N VAL A 61 -10.01 -4.10 3.96
CA VAL A 61 -10.98 -5.01 4.58
C VAL A 61 -11.53 -4.40 5.87
N ASN A 62 -12.85 -4.51 6.09
CA ASN A 62 -13.53 -4.05 7.30
C ASN A 62 -13.15 -2.61 7.74
N GLY A 63 -13.06 -1.68 6.79
CA GLY A 63 -12.74 -0.30 7.12
C GLY A 63 -11.24 0.02 7.24
N THR A 64 -10.35 -0.96 7.01
CA THR A 64 -8.91 -0.85 7.30
C THR A 64 -8.08 -1.31 6.11
N PHE A 65 -7.08 -0.52 5.74
CA PHE A 65 -6.00 -0.94 4.85
C PHE A 65 -5.03 -1.83 5.61
N VAL A 66 -4.63 -2.93 4.98
CA VAL A 66 -3.66 -3.88 5.51
C VAL A 66 -2.56 -4.07 4.48
N ILE A 67 -1.32 -3.76 4.86
CA ILE A 67 -0.12 -4.05 4.07
C ILE A 67 0.56 -5.28 4.67
N THR A 68 0.96 -6.21 3.80
CA THR A 68 1.82 -7.33 4.17
C THR A 68 3.16 -7.24 3.44
N GLY A 69 4.22 -7.71 4.10
CA GLY A 69 5.58 -7.62 3.59
C GLY A 69 6.51 -8.70 4.10
N ASN A 70 7.80 -8.55 3.78
CA ASN A 70 8.84 -9.49 4.22
C ASN A 70 8.88 -9.65 5.75
N SER A 71 9.36 -10.80 6.21
CA SER A 71 9.62 -11.08 7.63
C SER A 71 8.39 -10.94 8.53
N GLY A 72 7.19 -11.25 8.01
CA GLY A 72 5.94 -11.19 8.76
C GLY A 72 5.45 -9.76 9.04
N MET A 73 5.94 -8.78 8.28
CA MET A 73 5.51 -7.38 8.38
C MET A 73 4.01 -7.27 8.09
N ILE A 74 3.26 -6.70 9.04
CA ILE A 74 1.87 -6.31 8.88
C ILE A 74 1.76 -4.84 9.30
N LEU A 75 1.28 -3.98 8.41
CA LEU A 75 0.87 -2.62 8.76
C LEU A 75 -0.63 -2.48 8.57
N THR A 76 -1.27 -1.74 9.46
CA THR A 76 -2.69 -1.38 9.35
C THR A 76 -2.87 0.12 9.35
N SER A 77 -3.82 0.60 8.56
CA SER A 77 -4.19 2.02 8.52
C SER A 77 -5.68 2.18 8.21
N PRO A 78 -6.43 3.02 8.94
CA PRO A 78 -7.82 3.33 8.60
C PRO A 78 -7.95 4.34 7.44
N ASP A 79 -6.90 5.13 7.18
CA ASP A 79 -6.93 6.29 6.27
C ASP A 79 -5.94 6.19 5.09
N GLY A 80 -4.97 5.28 5.15
CA GLY A 80 -3.91 5.12 4.16
C GLY A 80 -2.70 6.04 4.40
N GLU A 81 -2.75 6.91 5.40
CA GLU A 81 -1.74 7.92 5.70
C GLU A 81 -0.98 7.56 6.98
N THR A 82 -1.71 7.17 8.04
CA THR A 82 -1.13 6.80 9.32
C THR A 82 -1.05 5.28 9.45
N TRP A 83 0.17 4.75 9.55
CA TRP A 83 0.42 3.31 9.56
C TRP A 83 0.89 2.82 10.92
N THR A 84 0.24 1.80 11.44
CA THR A 84 0.65 1.12 12.68
C THR A 84 1.16 -0.27 12.36
N GLN A 85 2.38 -0.58 12.82
CA GLN A 85 2.89 -1.95 12.74
C GLN A 85 2.17 -2.85 13.72
N GLN A 86 1.61 -3.94 13.22
CA GLN A 86 1.01 -4.99 14.03
C GLN A 86 2.03 -6.09 14.28
N THR A 87 2.13 -6.54 15.53
CA THR A 87 2.94 -7.72 15.86
C THR A 87 2.15 -8.95 15.41
N SER A 88 2.62 -9.67 14.39
CA SER A 88 1.88 -10.83 13.84
C SER A 88 1.79 -12.02 14.82
N GLY A 89 2.46 -11.94 15.98
CA GLY A 89 2.60 -13.05 16.92
C GLY A 89 3.53 -14.16 16.43
N THR A 90 4.12 -14.02 15.23
CA THR A 90 5.06 -14.98 14.63
C THR A 90 6.19 -14.22 13.89
N SER A 91 7.35 -14.86 13.70
CA SER A 91 8.43 -14.35 12.85
C SER A 91 8.40 -14.92 11.42
N ALA A 92 7.31 -15.58 11.02
CA ALA A 92 7.18 -16.26 9.74
C ALA A 92 6.63 -15.34 8.64
N PHE A 93 7.02 -15.60 7.39
CA PHE A 93 6.46 -14.91 6.22
C PHE A 93 4.96 -15.20 6.09
N LEU A 94 4.14 -14.16 5.99
CA LEU A 94 2.74 -14.27 5.58
C LEU A 94 2.64 -13.99 4.07
N ASN A 95 2.17 -14.98 3.32
CA ASN A 95 1.99 -14.95 1.87
C ASN A 95 0.54 -14.64 1.49
#